data_AF-A0A317JTK1-F1
#
_entry.id   AF-A0A317JTK1-F1
#
_cell.length_a   1.000
_cell.length_b   1.000
_cell.length_c   1.000
_cell.angle_alpha   90.00
_cell.angle_beta   90.00
_cell.angle_gamma   90.00
#
_symmetry.space_group_name_H-M   'P 1'
#
loop_
_entity.id
_entity.type
_entity.pdbx_description
1 polymer ?
#
loop_
_entity_poly.entity_id
_entity_poly.type
_entity_poly.pdbx_seq_one_letter_code
_entity_poly.pdbx_strand_id
1 'polypeptide(L)'
;MPVQTDESPSRVQTHESPSRVSTATRAFGGSAVALVVAGTVALLTRQPWLFPSLGPAVMLHIEQPDKPESSPRNTVIGHLVALLAGYAMLVVTGLADNPSALQEGFSVPRIIAAAGSLAITAAVLVLLNAAHPPAGATTLIVGLGLLKTPTQLVIAFAAVVLVTVVDLLFNRSTGRKMPVWRAPAAKEE
;
A
#
# COMPACT_ATOMS: atom_id res chain seq x y z
N MET A 1 -56.59 -30.83 -24.66
CA MET A 1 -55.15 -31.04 -24.44
C MET A 1 -54.67 -29.94 -23.49
N PRO A 2 -54.07 -30.25 -22.33
CA PRO A 2 -53.59 -29.23 -21.42
C PRO A 2 -52.23 -28.68 -21.90
N VAL A 3 -52.08 -27.35 -21.85
CA VAL A 3 -50.80 -26.65 -22.04
C VAL A 3 -49.97 -26.86 -20.79
N GLN A 4 -48.83 -27.52 -20.93
CA GLN A 4 -47.85 -27.71 -19.86
C GLN A 4 -46.89 -26.52 -19.89
N THR A 5 -46.98 -25.63 -18.90
CA THR A 5 -46.03 -24.54 -18.69
C THR A 5 -44.78 -25.09 -18.00
N ASP A 6 -43.66 -25.06 -18.70
CA ASP A 6 -42.33 -25.40 -18.21
C ASP A 6 -41.78 -24.26 -17.34
N GLU A 7 -42.05 -24.30 -16.03
CA GLU A 7 -41.40 -23.41 -15.07
C GLU A 7 -40.08 -24.06 -14.61
N SER A 8 -39.00 -23.76 -15.32
CA SER A 8 -37.65 -24.08 -14.86
C SER A 8 -37.25 -23.12 -13.72
N PRO A 9 -37.00 -23.58 -12.49
CA PRO A 9 -36.67 -22.70 -11.38
C PRO A 9 -35.31 -22.04 -11.59
N SER A 10 -35.29 -20.72 -11.56
CA SER A 10 -34.09 -19.89 -11.56
C SER A 10 -33.23 -20.23 -10.34
N ARG A 11 -32.08 -20.88 -10.58
CA ARG A 11 -31.09 -21.19 -9.56
C ARG A 11 -30.52 -19.88 -9.01
N VAL A 12 -31.05 -19.42 -7.88
CA VAL A 12 -30.47 -18.36 -7.06
C VAL A 12 -29.06 -18.80 -6.66
N GLN A 13 -28.04 -18.24 -7.30
CA GLN A 13 -26.65 -18.44 -6.90
C GLN A 13 -26.44 -17.65 -5.61
N THR A 14 -26.54 -18.33 -4.47
CA THR A 14 -26.17 -17.76 -3.18
C THR A 14 -24.66 -17.56 -3.17
N HIS A 15 -24.21 -16.32 -3.39
CA HIS A 15 -22.83 -15.93 -3.13
C HIS A 15 -22.59 -16.03 -1.61
N GLU A 16 -22.16 -17.20 -1.13
CA GLU A 16 -21.74 -17.35 0.26
C GLU A 16 -20.51 -16.46 0.48
N SER A 17 -20.65 -15.47 1.35
CA SER A 17 -19.53 -14.65 1.79
C SER A 17 -18.47 -15.55 2.48
N PRO A 18 -17.17 -15.38 2.18
CA PRO A 18 -16.14 -16.26 2.71
C PRO A 18 -16.15 -16.27 4.24
N SER A 19 -15.94 -17.45 4.84
CA SER A 19 -15.92 -17.59 6.31
C SER A 19 -14.83 -16.71 6.93
N ARG A 20 -15.07 -16.17 8.12
CA ARG A 20 -14.09 -15.34 8.85
C ARG A 20 -12.74 -16.06 9.02
N VAL A 21 -12.79 -17.38 9.23
CA VAL A 21 -11.60 -18.23 9.37
C VAL A 21 -10.77 -18.25 8.08
N SER A 22 -11.42 -18.41 6.91
CA SER A 22 -10.72 -18.40 5.62
C SER A 22 -10.06 -17.05 5.33
N THR A 23 -10.75 -15.95 5.67
CA THR A 23 -10.23 -14.59 5.53
C THR A 23 -9.04 -14.35 6.44
N ALA A 24 -9.13 -14.74 7.71
CA ALA A 24 -8.04 -14.64 8.68
C ALA A 24 -6.82 -15.46 8.27
N THR A 25 -7.04 -16.70 7.80
CA THR A 25 -5.95 -17.59 7.33
C THR A 25 -5.21 -16.96 6.15
N ARG A 26 -5.95 -16.36 5.20
CA ARG A 26 -5.35 -15.68 4.05
C ARG A 26 -4.60 -14.42 4.46
N ALA A 27 -5.19 -13.59 5.33
CA ALA A 27 -4.55 -12.38 5.85
C ALA A 27 -3.23 -12.70 6.56
N PHE A 28 -3.24 -13.72 7.43
CA PHE A 28 -2.04 -14.20 8.12
C PHE A 28 -0.99 -14.71 7.13
N GLY A 29 -1.37 -15.65 6.25
CA GLY A 29 -0.43 -16.27 5.31
C GLY A 29 0.19 -15.28 4.32
N GLY A 30 -0.64 -14.44 3.69
CA GLY A 30 -0.19 -13.44 2.73
C GLY A 30 0.73 -12.41 3.37
N SER A 31 0.32 -11.88 4.54
CA SER A 31 1.13 -10.88 5.24
C SER A 31 2.45 -11.44 5.76
N ALA A 32 2.44 -12.66 6.30
CA ALA A 32 3.66 -13.32 6.75
C ALA A 32 4.62 -13.56 5.59
N VAL A 33 4.15 -14.07 4.44
CA VAL A 33 4.99 -14.28 3.25
C VAL A 33 5.62 -12.97 2.78
N ALA A 34 4.82 -11.91 2.62
CA ALA A 34 5.31 -10.61 2.17
C ALA A 34 6.40 -10.04 3.09
N LEU A 35 6.16 -10.03 4.40
CA LEU A 35 7.11 -9.46 5.36
C LEU A 35 8.33 -10.35 5.60
N VAL A 36 8.20 -11.69 5.52
CA VAL A 36 9.36 -12.60 5.57
C VAL A 36 10.25 -12.41 4.35
N VAL A 37 9.69 -12.25 3.16
CA VAL A 37 10.48 -11.97 1.95
C VAL A 37 11.21 -10.63 2.09
N ALA A 38 10.49 -9.56 2.40
CA ALA A 38 11.09 -8.23 2.60
C ALA A 38 12.14 -8.21 3.73
N GLY A 39 11.85 -8.87 4.86
CA GLY A 39 12.75 -9.00 5.99
C GLY A 39 14.00 -9.83 5.68
N THR A 40 13.88 -10.88 4.86
CA THR A 40 15.01 -11.67 4.39
C THR A 40 15.93 -10.83 3.51
N VAL A 41 15.37 -10.06 2.58
CA VAL A 41 16.16 -9.13 1.75
C VAL A 41 16.82 -8.05 2.62
N ALA A 42 16.11 -7.52 3.62
CA ALA A 42 16.67 -6.59 4.60
C ALA A 42 17.87 -7.19 5.33
N LEU A 43 17.75 -8.45 5.79
CA LEU A 43 18.81 -9.16 6.51
C LEU A 43 20.05 -9.36 5.62
N LEU A 44 19.85 -9.81 4.38
CA LEU A 44 20.95 -10.10 3.45
C LEU A 44 21.68 -8.83 3.00
N THR A 45 20.94 -7.75 2.77
CA THR A 45 21.51 -6.49 2.25
C THR A 45 21.94 -5.52 3.34
N ARG A 46 21.44 -5.68 4.58
CA ARG A 46 21.56 -4.72 5.70
C ARG A 46 21.02 -3.34 5.35
N GLN A 47 19.92 -3.31 4.60
CA GLN A 47 19.26 -2.10 4.11
C GLN A 47 17.77 -2.09 4.49
N PRO A 48 17.09 -0.94 4.49
CA PRO A 48 15.72 -0.79 5.01
C PRO A 48 14.65 -1.33 4.03
N TRP A 49 14.77 -2.61 3.62
CA TRP A 49 13.75 -3.28 2.81
C TRP A 49 12.45 -3.57 3.56
N LEU A 50 12.48 -3.46 4.88
CA LEU A 50 11.32 -3.59 5.74
C LEU A 50 11.14 -2.29 6.53
N PHE A 51 10.05 -1.57 6.28
CA PHE A 51 9.72 -0.32 6.96
C PHE A 51 8.22 -0.22 7.25
N PRO A 52 7.80 0.55 8.26
CA PRO A 52 6.46 0.41 8.85
C PRO A 52 5.27 0.56 7.90
N SER A 53 5.36 1.40 6.87
CA SER A 53 4.24 1.61 5.94
C SER A 53 3.94 0.41 5.04
N LEU A 54 4.85 -0.57 4.93
CA LEU A 54 4.59 -1.80 4.19
C LEU A 54 3.50 -2.65 4.87
N GLY A 55 3.34 -2.58 6.20
CA GLY A 55 2.32 -3.34 6.92
C GLY A 55 0.90 -3.04 6.41
N PRO A 56 0.43 -1.78 6.49
CA PRO A 56 -0.88 -1.41 5.94
C PRO A 56 -1.02 -1.64 4.43
N ALA A 57 0.06 -1.52 3.65
CA ALA A 57 0.03 -1.82 2.20
C ALA A 57 -0.26 -3.30 1.94
N VAL A 58 0.44 -4.20 2.63
CA VAL A 58 0.22 -5.64 2.56
C VAL A 58 -1.18 -6.01 3.03
N MET A 59 -1.61 -5.49 4.19
CA MET A 59 -2.98 -5.73 4.70
C MET A 59 -4.03 -5.30 3.67
N LEU A 60 -3.87 -4.13 3.06
CA LEU A 60 -4.76 -3.64 2.00
C LEU A 60 -4.77 -4.57 0.79
N HIS A 61 -3.60 -4.99 0.29
CA HIS A 61 -3.48 -5.90 -0.86
C HIS A 61 -4.09 -7.28 -0.59
N ILE A 62 -3.98 -7.82 0.61
CA ILE A 62 -4.43 -9.20 0.94
C ILE A 62 -5.90 -9.23 1.36
N GLU A 63 -6.35 -8.24 2.12
CA GLU A 63 -7.73 -8.17 2.63
C GLU A 63 -8.69 -7.62 1.58
N GLN A 64 -8.24 -6.64 0.78
CA GLN A 64 -9.07 -5.91 -0.16
C GLN A 64 -8.43 -5.84 -1.57
N PRO A 65 -8.02 -6.97 -2.17
CA PRO A 65 -7.28 -6.98 -3.45
C PRO A 65 -8.06 -6.36 -4.62
N ASP A 66 -9.39 -6.40 -4.57
CA ASP A 66 -10.27 -5.93 -5.64
C ASP A 66 -10.46 -4.39 -5.63
N LYS A 67 -9.99 -3.70 -4.58
CA LYS A 67 -10.13 -2.24 -4.45
C LYS A 67 -9.12 -1.47 -5.32
N PRO A 68 -9.49 -0.30 -5.89
CA PRO A 68 -8.57 0.53 -6.66
C PRO A 68 -7.28 0.90 -5.91
N GLU A 69 -7.37 1.16 -4.61
CA GLU A 69 -6.25 1.52 -3.74
C GLU A 69 -5.23 0.40 -3.58
N SER A 70 -5.65 -0.85 -3.80
CA SER A 70 -4.80 -2.04 -3.78
C SER A 70 -4.11 -2.30 -5.11
N SER A 71 -4.35 -1.50 -6.14
CA SER A 71 -3.73 -1.72 -7.45
C SER A 71 -2.22 -1.40 -7.41
N PRO A 72 -1.36 -2.22 -8.05
CA PRO A 72 0.06 -1.93 -8.23
C PRO A 72 0.35 -0.51 -8.73
N ARG A 73 -0.46 0.01 -9.66
CA ARG A 73 -0.36 1.40 -10.13
C ARG A 73 -0.49 2.38 -8.96
N ASN A 74 -1.55 2.28 -8.17
CA ASN A 74 -1.78 3.21 -7.07
C ASN A 74 -0.72 3.06 -5.97
N THR A 75 -0.30 1.84 -5.67
CA THR A 75 0.78 1.57 -4.71
C THR A 75 2.09 2.23 -5.14
N VAL A 76 2.53 2.00 -6.38
CA VAL A 76 3.79 2.55 -6.90
C VAL A 76 3.76 4.07 -6.99
N ILE A 77 2.70 4.66 -7.55
CA ILE A 77 2.55 6.12 -7.63
C ILE A 77 2.45 6.72 -6.22
N GLY A 78 1.64 6.10 -5.35
CA GLY A 78 1.44 6.47 -3.96
C GLY A 78 2.76 6.67 -3.23
N HIS A 79 3.55 5.60 -3.17
CA HIS A 79 4.81 5.60 -2.47
C HIS A 79 5.87 6.48 -3.15
N LEU A 80 5.92 6.55 -4.48
CA LEU A 80 6.84 7.44 -5.18
C LEU A 80 6.58 8.91 -4.80
N VAL A 81 5.33 9.35 -4.87
CA VAL A 81 4.92 10.71 -4.48
C VAL A 81 5.25 10.95 -3.00
N ALA A 82 4.96 9.99 -2.13
CA ALA A 82 5.24 10.09 -0.70
C ALA A 82 6.73 10.29 -0.39
N LEU A 83 7.60 9.50 -1.04
CA LEU A 83 9.05 9.60 -0.86
C LEU A 83 9.58 10.96 -1.33
N LEU A 84 9.12 11.42 -2.50
CA LEU A 84 9.53 12.69 -3.09
C LEU A 84 9.04 13.89 -2.26
N ALA A 85 7.76 13.91 -1.88
CA ALA A 85 7.17 14.98 -1.09
C ALA A 85 7.80 15.06 0.32
N GLY A 86 8.02 13.90 0.96
CA GLY A 86 8.73 13.82 2.23
C GLY A 86 10.14 14.42 2.16
N TYR A 87 10.92 14.00 1.16
CA TYR A 87 12.30 14.45 1.03
C TYR A 87 12.40 15.92 0.62
N ALA A 88 11.56 16.38 -0.30
CA ALA A 88 11.49 17.78 -0.71
C ALA A 88 11.22 18.69 0.50
N MET A 89 10.31 18.30 1.39
CA MET A 89 10.02 19.07 2.60
C MET A 89 11.16 19.06 3.61
N LEU A 90 11.93 17.97 3.73
CA LEU A 90 13.17 17.99 4.52
C LEU A 90 14.18 19.01 3.94
N VAL A 91 14.34 19.08 2.62
CA VAL A 91 15.24 20.04 1.98
C VAL A 91 14.77 21.47 2.22
N VAL A 92 13.48 21.77 1.96
CA VAL A 92 12.89 23.11 2.13
C VAL A 92 13.00 23.60 3.58
N THR A 93 12.90 22.71 4.55
CA THR A 93 13.00 23.05 5.98
C THR A 93 14.41 22.98 6.54
N GLY A 94 15.42 22.65 5.72
CA GLY A 94 16.81 22.53 6.13
C GLY A 94 17.12 21.31 7.00
N LEU A 95 16.26 20.29 7.00
CA LEU A 95 16.33 19.11 7.87
C LEU A 95 16.91 17.86 7.20
N ALA A 96 17.32 17.92 5.92
CA ALA A 96 17.83 16.75 5.19
C ALA A 96 19.01 16.05 5.89
N ASP A 97 19.92 16.82 6.48
CA ASP A 97 21.11 16.29 7.17
C ASP A 97 20.91 16.12 8.68
N ASN A 98 19.82 16.64 9.25
CA ASN A 98 19.53 16.55 10.68
C ASN A 98 19.08 15.12 11.08
N PRO A 99 19.36 14.66 12.31
CA PRO A 99 18.78 13.43 12.84
C PRO A 99 17.26 13.38 12.79
N SER A 100 16.69 12.18 12.98
CA SER A 100 15.24 11.99 12.92
C SER A 100 14.52 12.62 14.13
N ALA A 101 13.21 12.84 13.99
CA ALA A 101 12.36 13.32 15.08
C ALA A 101 12.37 12.37 16.30
N LEU A 102 12.68 11.08 16.10
CA LEU A 102 12.80 10.12 17.21
C LEU A 102 14.10 10.28 18.00
N GLN A 103 15.12 10.90 17.41
CA GLN A 103 16.44 11.08 18.04
C GLN A 103 16.56 12.44 18.72
N GLU A 104 16.03 13.50 18.10
CA GLU A 104 16.17 14.88 18.60
C GLU A 104 14.84 15.51 19.06
N GLY A 105 13.73 14.79 18.90
CA GLY A 105 12.40 15.30 19.21
C GLY A 105 11.81 16.18 18.10
N PHE A 106 10.78 16.94 18.46
CA PHE A 106 10.04 17.79 17.53
C PHE A 106 10.48 19.26 17.63
N SER A 107 10.65 19.88 16.47
CA SER A 107 10.87 21.31 16.30
C SER A 107 9.83 21.89 15.34
N VAL A 108 9.68 23.23 15.30
CA VAL A 108 8.75 23.88 14.36
C VAL A 108 9.06 23.50 12.90
N PRO A 109 10.33 23.53 12.42
CA PRO A 109 10.66 23.04 11.08
C PRO A 109 10.25 21.59 10.85
N ARG A 110 10.36 20.71 11.86
CA ARG A 110 9.98 19.29 11.74
C ARG A 110 8.47 19.12 11.57
N ILE A 111 7.68 19.89 12.31
CA ILE A 111 6.22 19.90 12.20
C ILE A 111 5.82 20.37 10.79
N ILE A 112 6.45 21.44 10.29
CA ILE A 112 6.22 21.94 8.92
C ILE A 112 6.61 20.87 7.89
N ALA A 113 7.74 20.19 8.07
CA ALA A 113 8.19 19.15 7.16
C ALA A 113 7.19 17.98 7.08
N ALA A 114 6.75 17.47 8.24
CA ALA A 114 5.80 16.36 8.31
C ALA A 114 4.41 16.74 7.79
N ALA A 115 3.86 17.88 8.22
CA ALA A 115 2.54 18.32 7.80
C ALA A 115 2.51 18.69 6.30
N GLY A 116 3.51 19.45 5.84
CA GLY A 116 3.61 19.86 4.45
C GLY A 116 3.80 18.68 3.50
N SER A 117 4.62 17.71 3.88
CA SER A 117 4.84 16.52 3.06
C SER A 117 3.56 15.69 2.92
N LEU A 118 2.85 15.45 4.03
CA LEU A 118 1.57 14.73 4.00
C LEU A 118 0.51 15.47 3.18
N ALA A 119 0.41 16.79 3.34
CA ALA A 119 -0.55 17.62 2.59
C ALA A 119 -0.27 17.55 1.08
N ILE A 120 1.01 17.67 0.67
CA ILE A 120 1.42 17.55 -0.73
C ILE A 120 1.11 16.14 -1.25
N THR A 121 1.48 15.09 -0.53
CA THR A 121 1.18 13.71 -0.95
C THR A 121 -0.32 13.52 -1.14
N ALA A 122 -1.14 13.91 -0.17
CA ALA A 122 -2.59 13.76 -0.26
C ALA A 122 -3.16 14.50 -1.48
N ALA A 123 -2.79 15.77 -1.68
CA ALA A 123 -3.25 16.57 -2.80
C ALA A 123 -2.86 15.95 -4.15
N VAL A 124 -1.59 15.54 -4.31
CA VAL A 124 -1.09 14.95 -5.55
C VAL A 124 -1.76 13.61 -5.84
N LEU A 125 -1.97 12.74 -4.84
CA LEU A 125 -2.61 11.44 -5.05
C LEU A 125 -4.09 11.57 -5.44
N VAL A 126 -4.79 12.58 -4.90
CA VAL A 126 -6.14 12.92 -5.34
C VAL A 126 -6.13 13.35 -6.81
N LEU A 127 -5.23 14.27 -7.19
CA LEU A 127 -5.11 14.77 -8.57
C LEU A 127 -4.74 13.66 -9.57
N LEU A 128 -3.89 12.71 -9.19
CA LEU A 128 -3.48 11.59 -10.04
C LEU A 128 -4.48 10.42 -10.07
N ASN A 129 -5.57 10.52 -9.30
CA ASN A 129 -6.49 9.43 -9.00
C ASN A 129 -5.71 8.13 -8.71
N ALA A 130 -4.81 8.24 -7.74
CA ALA A 130 -3.87 7.22 -7.33
C ALA A 130 -3.87 7.07 -5.80
N ALA A 131 -5.06 7.17 -5.19
CA ALA A 131 -5.21 7.02 -3.75
C ALA A 131 -4.61 5.70 -3.29
N HIS A 132 -3.69 5.80 -2.33
CA HIS A 132 -3.06 4.66 -1.67
C HIS A 132 -2.75 5.09 -0.23
N PRO A 133 -3.72 4.98 0.70
CA PRO A 133 -3.56 5.44 2.08
C PRO A 133 -2.26 5.00 2.79
N PRO A 134 -1.71 3.79 2.57
CA PRO A 134 -0.42 3.38 3.15
C PRO A 134 0.76 4.31 2.79
N ALA A 135 0.71 5.00 1.64
CA ALA A 135 1.72 5.98 1.26
C ALA A 135 1.78 7.19 2.21
N GLY A 136 0.69 7.50 2.93
CA GLY A 136 0.69 8.52 3.98
C GLY A 136 1.70 8.22 5.09
N ALA A 137 1.81 6.95 5.50
CA ALA A 137 2.81 6.52 6.48
C ALA A 137 4.24 6.63 5.92
N THR A 138 4.48 6.30 4.65
CA THR A 138 5.79 6.54 3.99
C THR A 138 6.16 8.01 3.99
N THR A 139 5.18 8.87 3.72
CA THR A 139 5.39 10.32 3.72
C THR A 139 5.90 10.79 5.08
N LEU A 140 5.26 10.34 6.16
CA LEU A 140 5.67 10.69 7.52
C LEU A 140 7.02 10.07 7.90
N ILE A 141 7.31 8.83 7.48
CA ILE A 141 8.63 8.21 7.70
C ILE A 141 9.75 9.09 7.13
N VAL A 142 9.57 9.62 5.93
CA VAL A 142 10.55 10.52 5.31
C VAL A 142 10.51 11.92 5.94
N GLY A 143 9.33 12.54 6.08
CA GLY A 143 9.18 13.88 6.65
C GLY A 143 9.65 14.01 8.10
N LEU A 144 9.63 12.91 8.86
CA LEU A 144 10.20 12.82 10.22
C LEU A 144 11.68 12.43 10.24
N GLY A 145 12.27 12.15 9.08
CA GLY A 145 13.71 11.88 8.93
C GLY A 145 14.14 10.44 9.23
N LEU A 146 13.23 9.47 9.26
CA LEU A 146 13.59 8.07 9.53
C LEU A 146 14.27 7.42 8.30
N LEU A 147 13.81 7.75 7.09
CA LEU A 147 14.44 7.39 5.82
C LEU A 147 14.67 8.68 5.04
N LYS A 148 15.90 9.17 5.00
CA LYS A 148 16.19 10.54 4.51
C LYS A 148 17.37 10.62 3.55
N THR A 149 18.15 9.55 3.39
CA THR A 149 19.23 9.55 2.39
C THR A 149 18.71 9.10 1.02
N PRO A 150 19.25 9.61 -0.09
CA PRO A 150 18.82 9.19 -1.43
C PRO A 150 18.83 7.67 -1.63
N THR A 151 19.87 7.00 -1.12
CA THR A 151 19.98 5.53 -1.15
C THR A 151 18.85 4.86 -0.37
N GLN A 152 18.50 5.34 0.82
CA GLN A 152 17.36 4.82 1.59
C GLN A 152 16.04 5.00 0.83
N LEU A 153 15.84 6.12 0.15
CA LEU A 153 14.61 6.37 -0.63
C LEU A 153 14.49 5.40 -1.82
N VAL A 154 15.58 5.17 -2.55
CA VAL A 154 15.62 4.20 -3.66
C VAL A 154 15.33 2.79 -3.16
N ILE A 155 15.91 2.40 -2.02
CA ILE A 155 15.69 1.08 -1.43
C ILE A 155 14.26 0.93 -0.91
N ALA A 156 13.72 1.96 -0.25
CA ALA A 156 12.33 1.96 0.20
C ALA A 156 11.36 1.80 -0.99
N PHE A 157 11.63 2.49 -2.09
CA PHE A 157 10.85 2.33 -3.32
C PHE A 157 10.97 0.92 -3.92
N ALA A 158 12.18 0.36 -3.96
CA ALA A 158 12.41 -1.00 -4.42
C ALA A 158 11.68 -2.04 -3.54
N ALA A 159 11.63 -1.82 -2.23
CA ALA A 159 10.89 -2.65 -1.29
C ALA A 159 9.37 -2.58 -1.50
N VAL A 160 8.82 -1.40 -1.81
CA VAL A 160 7.41 -1.26 -2.22
C VAL A 160 7.13 -2.10 -3.46
N VAL A 161 7.98 -2.02 -4.48
CA VAL A 161 7.83 -2.80 -5.72
C VAL A 161 7.90 -4.31 -5.41
N LEU A 162 8.89 -4.74 -4.61
CA LEU A 162 9.06 -6.13 -4.20
C LEU A 162 7.79 -6.67 -3.53
N VAL A 163 7.31 -5.98 -2.50
CA VAL A 163 6.13 -6.40 -1.74
C VAL A 163 4.88 -6.41 -2.61
N THR A 164 4.70 -5.40 -3.46
CA THR A 164 3.58 -5.35 -4.41
C THR A 164 3.59 -6.56 -5.36
N VAL A 165 4.76 -6.99 -5.82
CA VAL A 165 4.90 -8.19 -6.65
C VAL A 165 4.57 -9.45 -5.86
N VAL A 166 5.08 -9.57 -4.63
CA VAL A 166 4.78 -10.72 -3.75
C VAL A 166 3.27 -10.83 -3.49
N ASP A 167 2.61 -9.73 -3.13
CA ASP A 167 1.19 -9.70 -2.84
C ASP A 167 0.34 -9.98 -4.10
N LEU A 168 0.75 -9.47 -5.26
CA LEU A 168 0.11 -9.76 -6.53
C LEU A 168 0.19 -11.26 -6.86
N LEU A 169 1.36 -11.88 -6.66
CA LEU A 169 1.57 -13.31 -6.90
C LEU A 169 0.78 -14.16 -5.90
N PHE A 170 0.76 -13.77 -4.63
CA PHE A 170 -0.01 -14.46 -3.58
C PHE A 170 -1.52 -14.39 -3.85
N ASN A 171 -2.05 -13.23 -4.23
CA ASN A 171 -3.46 -13.10 -4.58
C ASN A 171 -3.81 -13.97 -5.79
N ARG A 172 -2.97 -13.97 -6.83
CA ARG A 172 -3.16 -14.82 -8.01
C ARG A 172 -3.12 -16.31 -7.69
N SER A 173 -2.19 -16.75 -6.85
CA SER A 173 -2.07 -18.18 -6.48
C SER A 173 -3.22 -18.66 -5.58
N THR A 174 -3.89 -17.74 -4.88
CA THR A 174 -5.06 -18.01 -4.03
C THR A 174 -6.40 -17.74 -4.73
N GLY A 175 -6.39 -17.47 -6.04
CA GLY A 175 -7.59 -17.31 -6.87
C GLY A 175 -8.27 -15.93 -6.78
N ARG A 176 -7.66 -14.95 -6.11
CA ARG A 176 -8.12 -13.55 -6.06
C ARG A 176 -7.49 -12.73 -7.19
N LYS A 177 -8.25 -11.78 -7.73
CA LYS A 177 -7.74 -10.83 -8.71
C LYS A 177 -7.32 -9.55 -8.02
N MET A 178 -6.09 -9.12 -8.24
CA MET A 178 -5.62 -7.78 -7.89
C MET A 178 -5.38 -7.02 -9.20
N PRO A 179 -6.24 -6.04 -9.56
CA PRO A 179 -6.16 -5.37 -10.84
C PRO A 179 -4.90 -4.50 -10.91
N VAL A 180 -4.14 -4.65 -12.00
CA VAL A 180 -2.81 -4.02 -12.12
C VAL A 180 -2.90 -2.49 -12.29
N TRP A 181 -3.95 -1.99 -12.95
CA TRP A 181 -4.05 -0.59 -13.39
C TRP A 181 -5.25 0.17 -12.79
N ARG A 182 -6.47 -0.37 -12.92
CA ARG A 182 -7.71 0.10 -12.27
C ARG A 182 -8.67 -1.09 -12.15
N ALA A 183 -9.39 -1.19 -11.03
CA ALA A 183 -10.61 -1.99 -10.99
C ALA A 183 -11.64 -1.34 -11.94
N PRO A 184 -12.44 -2.11 -12.71
CA PRO A 184 -13.57 -1.55 -13.43
C PRO A 184 -14.43 -0.76 -12.44
N ALA A 185 -14.88 0.44 -12.81
CA ALA A 185 -15.83 1.17 -11.99
C ALA A 185 -17.01 0.24 -11.68
N ALA A 186 -17.37 0.10 -10.40
CA ALA A 186 -18.66 -0.49 -10.06
C ALA A 186 -19.71 0.34 -10.81
N LYS A 187 -20.57 -0.32 -11.58
CA LYS A 187 -21.72 0.38 -12.17
C LYS A 187 -22.50 0.96 -10.98
N GLU A 188 -22.63 2.27 -10.94
CA GLU A 188 -23.61 2.90 -10.07
C GLU A 188 -24.99 2.38 -10.53
N GLU A 189 -25.66 1.64 -9.65
CA GLU A 189 -27.07 1.24 -9.79
C GLU A 189 -27.98 2.34 -9.28
#